data_AF-T1G3Q4-F1
#
_entry.id   AF-T1G3Q4-F1
#
_cell.length_a   1.000
_cell.length_b   1.000
_cell.length_c   1.000
_cell.angle_alpha   90.00
_cell.angle_beta   90.00
_cell.angle_gamma   90.00
#
_symmetry.space_group_name_H-M   'P 1'
#
loop_
_entity.id
_entity.type
_entity.pdbx_description
1 polymer ?
#
loop_
_entity_poly.entity_id
_entity_poly.type
_entity_poly.pdbx_seq_one_letter_code
_entity_poly.pdbx_strand_id
1 'polypeptide(L)'
;SDAYCWICHCDGSGVCCELCPRLYHIKCLPQNPSSESWVCLECQKIIMAETLETRPLAMQSISVDTLCILLKYVLQRMKLPETKPFHQPVDCGAVPSYTDYVFHPMDFATIDKNIKKKFYGSPEAFVADFKWILHNCVVFNGKNHSLTTVAKTIVKMCCHEVNELLICPDCYLNSCIKDSDDWFCEPCRIPHTLVWAKMKGYPYWPAKVLREDNNGQVDVRFFGEHDRAWVPLNQVFLLSINPPSLVPKKTKGYDEAKVELIRHVQLLRFVFLFIHHYC
;
A
#
# COMPACT_ATOMS: atom_id res chain seq x y z
N SER A 1 3.13 5.59 -28.92
CA SER A 1 2.20 5.04 -27.93
C SER A 1 2.24 3.52 -28.02
N ASP A 2 1.73 2.84 -27.01
CA ASP A 2 1.56 1.39 -26.99
C ASP A 2 0.60 0.93 -28.10
N ALA A 3 0.79 -0.28 -28.60
CA ALA A 3 -0.07 -0.91 -29.60
C ALA A 3 -1.17 -1.77 -28.97
N TYR A 4 -1.05 -2.09 -27.67
CA TYR A 4 -1.95 -2.98 -26.96
C TYR A 4 -2.85 -2.20 -26.01
N CYS A 5 -4.12 -2.57 -25.96
CA CYS A 5 -5.07 -1.93 -25.06
C CYS A 5 -4.71 -2.22 -23.59
N TRP A 6 -4.59 -1.17 -22.77
CA TRP A 6 -4.25 -1.25 -21.36
C TRP A 6 -5.20 -2.12 -20.52
N ILE A 7 -6.46 -2.25 -20.94
CA ILE A 7 -7.51 -2.99 -20.21
C ILE A 7 -7.57 -4.46 -20.62
N CYS A 8 -7.63 -4.75 -21.91
CA CYS A 8 -7.80 -6.14 -22.39
C CYS A 8 -6.50 -6.80 -22.83
N HIS A 9 -5.42 -6.04 -23.00
CA HIS A 9 -4.11 -6.49 -23.47
C HIS A 9 -4.10 -7.07 -24.89
N CYS A 10 -5.14 -6.77 -25.67
CA CYS A 10 -5.21 -7.15 -27.08
C CYS A 10 -4.76 -5.98 -27.95
N ASP A 11 -4.24 -6.31 -29.12
CA ASP A 11 -3.98 -5.37 -30.20
C ASP A 11 -5.29 -4.79 -30.77
N GLY A 12 -5.16 -3.68 -31.48
CA GLY A 12 -6.27 -3.04 -32.19
C GLY A 12 -6.27 -1.51 -32.07
N SER A 13 -7.12 -0.88 -32.87
CA SER A 13 -7.26 0.58 -32.88
C SER A 13 -7.95 1.06 -31.61
N GLY A 14 -7.36 2.06 -30.96
CA GLY A 14 -7.89 2.65 -29.75
C GLY A 14 -7.53 4.13 -29.63
N VAL A 15 -7.82 4.69 -28.46
CA VAL A 15 -7.52 6.08 -28.12
C VAL A 15 -6.27 6.10 -27.25
N CYS A 16 -5.39 7.08 -27.49
CA CYS A 16 -4.19 7.27 -26.70
C CYS A 16 -4.46 8.29 -25.59
N CYS A 17 -3.89 8.04 -24.41
CA CYS A 17 -3.82 9.08 -23.38
C CYS A 17 -2.85 10.19 -23.82
N GLU A 18 -3.18 11.45 -23.54
CA GLU A 18 -2.29 12.58 -23.81
C GLU A 18 -1.03 12.57 -22.92
N LEU A 19 -1.15 12.08 -21.68
CA LEU A 19 -0.10 12.19 -20.66
C LEU A 19 0.78 10.95 -20.51
N CYS A 20 0.45 9.85 -21.19
CA CYS A 20 1.21 8.60 -21.05
C CYS A 20 1.07 7.74 -22.30
N PRO A 21 1.96 6.76 -22.53
CA PRO A 21 1.95 5.98 -23.76
C PRO A 21 0.80 4.97 -23.86
N ARG A 22 -0.06 4.82 -22.85
CA ARG A 22 -1.12 3.80 -22.81
C ARG A 22 -2.19 4.04 -23.87
N LEU A 23 -2.61 2.96 -24.53
CA LEU A 23 -3.71 2.90 -25.49
C LEU A 23 -4.93 2.19 -24.89
N TYR A 24 -6.14 2.60 -25.28
CA TYR A 24 -7.39 2.02 -24.81
C TYR A 24 -8.36 1.79 -25.95
N HIS A 25 -8.90 0.58 -26.08
CA HIS A 25 -10.06 0.36 -26.93
C HIS A 25 -11.26 1.14 -26.41
N ILE A 26 -11.99 1.82 -27.31
CA ILE A 26 -13.22 2.57 -26.97
C ILE A 26 -14.22 1.66 -26.25
N LYS A 27 -14.44 0.44 -26.77
CA LYS A 27 -15.33 -0.57 -26.17
C LYS A 27 -14.91 -1.07 -24.78
N CYS A 28 -13.63 -0.88 -24.40
CA CYS A 28 -13.13 -1.30 -23.08
C CYS A 28 -13.23 -0.18 -22.05
N LEU A 29 -13.46 1.06 -22.48
CA LEU A 29 -13.61 2.19 -21.56
C LEU A 29 -15.01 2.17 -20.92
N PRO A 30 -15.12 2.54 -19.64
CA PRO A 30 -16.42 2.65 -18.98
C PRO A 30 -17.26 3.82 -19.54
N GLN A 31 -16.61 4.83 -20.10
CA GLN A 31 -17.23 5.99 -20.73
C GLN A 31 -16.41 6.39 -21.97
N ASN A 32 -17.10 6.84 -23.02
CA ASN A 32 -16.44 7.29 -24.23
C ASN A 32 -15.65 8.59 -23.97
N PRO A 33 -14.49 8.77 -24.60
CA PRO A 33 -13.75 10.03 -24.54
C PRO A 33 -14.62 11.18 -25.06
N SER A 34 -14.71 12.25 -24.26
CA SER A 34 -15.54 13.42 -24.56
C SER A 34 -14.83 14.50 -25.40
N SER A 35 -13.51 14.40 -25.55
CA SER A 35 -12.65 15.43 -26.14
C SER A 35 -11.46 14.80 -26.89
N GLU A 36 -10.87 15.58 -27.81
CA GLU A 36 -9.64 15.20 -28.52
C GLU A 36 -8.44 15.10 -27.57
N SER A 37 -8.38 15.97 -26.55
CA SER A 37 -7.45 15.88 -25.41
C SER A 37 -8.08 15.00 -24.33
N TRP A 38 -7.72 13.71 -24.31
CA TRP A 38 -8.25 12.73 -23.36
C TRP A 38 -7.15 12.19 -22.44
N VAL A 39 -7.41 12.24 -21.14
CA VAL A 39 -6.52 11.72 -20.10
C VAL A 39 -7.11 10.43 -19.53
N CYS A 40 -6.33 9.35 -19.55
CA CYS A 40 -6.79 8.05 -19.06
C CYS A 40 -6.96 8.00 -17.53
N LEU A 41 -7.77 7.04 -17.06
CA LEU A 41 -8.08 6.87 -15.63
C LEU A 41 -6.85 6.63 -14.75
N GLU A 42 -5.79 6.00 -15.27
CA GLU A 42 -4.55 5.82 -14.49
C GLU A 42 -3.84 7.16 -14.27
N CYS A 43 -3.74 8.01 -15.31
CA CYS A 43 -3.17 9.34 -15.19
C CYS A 43 -4.01 10.25 -14.29
N GLN A 44 -5.34 10.19 -14.43
CA GLN A 44 -6.24 10.96 -13.55
C GLN A 44 -6.04 10.57 -12.08
N LYS A 45 -5.93 9.28 -11.76
CA LYS A 45 -5.65 8.81 -10.40
C LYS A 45 -4.33 9.35 -9.86
N ILE A 46 -3.27 9.31 -10.66
CA ILE A 46 -1.95 9.84 -10.27
C ILE A 46 -2.03 11.35 -10.03
N ILE A 47 -2.65 12.10 -10.95
CA ILE A 47 -2.83 13.55 -10.80
C ILE A 47 -3.59 13.86 -9.51
N MET A 48 -4.70 13.17 -9.24
CA MET A 48 -5.47 13.37 -8.02
C MET A 48 -4.64 13.04 -6.76
N ALA A 49 -3.81 12.00 -6.81
CA ALA A 49 -2.95 11.62 -5.68
C ALA A 49 -1.79 12.60 -5.42
N GLU A 50 -1.37 13.34 -6.44
CA GLU A 50 -0.24 14.29 -6.38
C GLU A 50 -0.67 15.75 -6.21
N THR A 51 -1.93 16.06 -6.52
CA THR A 51 -2.54 17.39 -6.37
C THR A 51 -2.70 17.73 -4.88
N LEU A 52 -2.30 18.93 -4.47
CA LEU A 52 -2.24 19.32 -3.05
C LEU A 52 -3.60 19.23 -2.35
N GLU A 53 -4.68 19.57 -3.04
CA GLU A 53 -6.04 19.60 -2.50
C GLU A 53 -6.63 18.20 -2.33
N THR A 54 -6.24 17.24 -3.19
CA THR A 54 -6.85 15.91 -3.25
C THR A 54 -5.94 14.78 -2.81
N ARG A 55 -4.65 15.06 -2.56
CA ARG A 55 -3.68 14.05 -2.12
C ARG A 55 -4.10 13.44 -0.77
N PRO A 56 -3.89 12.13 -0.56
CA PRO A 56 -4.23 11.47 0.71
C PRO A 56 -3.56 12.14 1.91
N LEU A 57 -4.27 12.24 3.04
CA LEU A 57 -3.75 12.83 4.29
C LEU A 57 -2.43 12.17 4.74
N ALA A 58 -2.33 10.84 4.60
CA ALA A 58 -1.09 10.11 4.85
C ALA A 58 0.08 10.66 4.04
N MET A 59 -0.14 10.99 2.76
CA MET A 59 0.87 11.56 1.90
C MET A 59 1.16 13.02 2.24
N GLN A 60 0.17 13.81 2.67
CA GLN A 60 0.41 15.20 3.12
C GLN A 60 1.39 15.27 4.29
N SER A 61 1.42 14.23 5.12
CA SER A 61 2.28 14.17 6.30
C SER A 61 3.74 13.80 6.01
N ILE A 62 4.12 13.44 4.77
CA ILE A 62 5.47 12.93 4.46
C ILE A 62 6.16 13.69 3.32
N SER A 63 7.49 13.75 3.37
CA SER A 63 8.30 14.26 2.28
C SER A 63 8.45 13.22 1.16
N VAL A 64 8.87 13.66 -0.03
CA VAL A 64 9.20 12.77 -1.15
C VAL A 64 10.33 11.81 -0.80
N ASP A 65 11.30 12.26 0.00
CA ASP A 65 12.38 11.40 0.50
C ASP A 65 11.86 10.25 1.36
N THR A 66 10.96 10.56 2.31
CA THR A 66 10.30 9.55 3.14
C THR A 66 9.45 8.60 2.29
N LEU A 67 8.71 9.12 1.31
CA LEU A 67 7.96 8.28 0.36
C LEU A 67 8.89 7.29 -0.36
N CYS A 68 10.03 7.77 -0.88
CA CYS A 68 10.99 6.90 -1.57
C CYS A 68 11.54 5.79 -0.67
N ILE A 69 11.79 6.08 0.61
CA ILE A 69 12.19 5.07 1.60
C ILE A 69 11.09 4.02 1.77
N LEU A 70 9.84 4.44 1.96
CA LEU A 70 8.70 3.53 2.12
C LEU A 70 8.48 2.64 0.89
N LEU A 71 8.53 3.22 -0.31
CA LEU A 71 8.40 2.48 -1.57
C LEU A 71 9.54 1.46 -1.75
N LYS A 72 10.74 1.76 -1.25
CA LYS A 72 11.86 0.82 -1.24
C LYS A 72 11.56 -0.39 -0.36
N TYR A 73 10.94 -0.20 0.81
CA TYR A 73 10.48 -1.31 1.65
C TYR A 73 9.36 -2.11 1.00
N VAL A 74 8.39 -1.43 0.35
CA VAL A 74 7.35 -2.11 -0.46
C VAL A 74 8.01 -3.02 -1.49
N LEU A 75 8.96 -2.49 -2.28
CA LEU A 75 9.68 -3.25 -3.29
C LEU A 75 10.47 -4.44 -2.70
N GLN A 76 11.12 -4.25 -1.55
CA GLN A 76 11.87 -5.31 -0.87
C GLN A 76 10.97 -6.45 -0.39
N ARG A 77 9.82 -6.15 0.23
CA ARG A 77 8.86 -7.15 0.70
C ARG A 77 8.26 -7.98 -0.43
N MET A 78 8.18 -7.41 -1.64
CA MET A 78 7.71 -8.12 -2.83
C MET A 78 8.76 -9.02 -3.49
N LYS A 79 10.04 -8.94 -3.10
CA LYS A 79 11.11 -9.79 -3.66
C LYS A 79 11.05 -11.19 -3.05
N LEU A 80 10.15 -12.01 -3.57
CA LEU A 80 10.02 -13.43 -3.24
C LEU A 80 10.65 -14.33 -4.33
N PRO A 81 11.05 -15.58 -4.02
CA PRO A 81 11.63 -16.50 -5.01
C PRO A 81 10.79 -16.65 -6.28
N GLU A 82 9.46 -16.66 -6.16
CA GLU A 82 8.52 -16.85 -7.26
C GLU A 82 8.49 -15.63 -8.20
N THR A 83 8.82 -14.45 -7.68
CA THR A 83 8.82 -13.18 -8.44
C THR A 83 10.13 -12.92 -9.20
N LYS A 84 11.14 -13.78 -9.00
CA LYS A 84 12.48 -13.65 -9.60
C LYS A 84 12.50 -13.39 -11.11
N PRO A 85 11.63 -13.97 -11.95
CA PRO A 85 11.61 -13.66 -13.38
C PRO A 85 11.38 -12.19 -13.74
N PHE A 86 10.86 -11.38 -12.80
CA PHE A 86 10.56 -9.96 -12.99
C PHE A 86 11.54 -9.04 -12.26
N HIS A 87 12.62 -9.59 -11.69
CA HIS A 87 13.57 -8.81 -10.90
C HIS A 87 14.54 -7.99 -11.75
N GLN A 88 14.77 -8.41 -12.98
CA GLN A 88 15.66 -7.78 -13.94
C GLN A 88 14.92 -7.53 -15.26
N PRO A 89 15.39 -6.60 -16.10
CA PRO A 89 14.87 -6.43 -17.45
C PRO A 89 14.93 -7.75 -18.23
N VAL A 90 13.97 -7.96 -19.13
CA VAL A 90 14.05 -9.07 -20.09
C VAL A 90 15.27 -8.87 -20.98
N ASP A 91 16.12 -9.89 -21.09
CA ASP A 91 17.30 -9.86 -21.93
C ASP A 91 16.89 -9.97 -23.41
N CYS A 92 16.88 -8.84 -24.12
CA CYS A 92 16.56 -8.79 -25.55
C CYS A 92 17.59 -9.53 -26.42
N GLY A 93 18.81 -9.82 -25.93
CA GLY A 93 19.74 -10.70 -26.65
C GLY A 93 19.29 -12.16 -26.63
N ALA A 94 18.68 -12.59 -25.53
CA ALA A 94 18.09 -13.92 -25.38
C ALA A 94 16.67 -14.02 -25.97
N VAL A 95 15.91 -12.92 -25.95
CA VAL A 95 14.53 -12.83 -26.47
C VAL A 95 14.39 -11.65 -27.42
N PRO A 96 14.94 -11.72 -28.66
CA PRO A 96 14.97 -10.58 -29.58
C PRO A 96 13.60 -10.05 -29.96
N SER A 97 12.59 -10.92 -30.03
CA SER A 97 11.23 -10.52 -30.38
C SER A 97 10.52 -9.70 -29.29
N TYR A 98 11.08 -9.59 -28.08
CA TYR A 98 10.41 -8.88 -26.97
C TYR A 98 10.09 -7.42 -27.33
N THR A 99 10.99 -6.74 -28.04
CA THR A 99 10.83 -5.35 -28.44
C THR A 99 9.80 -5.14 -29.55
N ASP A 100 9.39 -6.20 -30.25
CA ASP A 100 8.35 -6.12 -31.29
C ASP A 100 6.95 -5.98 -30.67
N TYR A 101 6.78 -6.45 -29.42
CA TYR A 101 5.50 -6.48 -28.72
C TYR A 101 5.46 -5.51 -27.54
N VAL A 102 6.58 -5.31 -26.83
CA VAL A 102 6.62 -4.53 -25.59
C VAL A 102 7.20 -3.14 -25.84
N PHE A 103 6.33 -2.13 -25.86
CA PHE A 103 6.70 -0.73 -26.05
C PHE A 103 7.36 -0.09 -24.82
N HIS A 104 6.89 -0.44 -23.62
CA HIS A 104 7.36 0.15 -22.36
C HIS A 104 7.82 -0.93 -21.37
N PRO A 105 9.06 -1.44 -21.48
CA PRO A 105 9.60 -2.45 -20.57
C PRO A 105 9.60 -1.96 -19.12
N MET A 106 9.29 -2.85 -18.18
CA MET A 106 9.30 -2.56 -16.74
C MET A 106 9.63 -3.83 -15.94
N ASP A 107 10.34 -3.65 -14.84
CA ASP A 107 10.87 -4.71 -13.96
C ASP A 107 11.27 -4.09 -12.60
N PHE A 108 11.61 -4.92 -11.62
CA PHE A 108 11.89 -4.43 -10.26
C PHE A 108 13.18 -3.59 -10.19
N ALA A 109 14.20 -3.87 -11.01
CA ALA A 109 15.44 -3.10 -11.01
C ALA A 109 15.22 -1.72 -11.63
N THR A 110 14.41 -1.64 -12.69
CA THR A 110 13.96 -0.35 -13.26
C THR A 110 13.14 0.44 -12.25
N ILE A 111 12.20 -0.19 -11.54
CA ILE A 111 11.42 0.45 -10.48
C ILE A 111 12.32 0.94 -9.33
N ASP A 112 13.28 0.12 -8.87
CA ASP A 112 14.26 0.54 -7.84
C ASP A 112 15.07 1.77 -8.28
N LYS A 113 15.46 1.82 -9.56
CA LYS A 113 16.12 3.00 -10.15
C LYS A 113 15.20 4.22 -10.17
N ASN A 114 13.93 4.05 -10.50
CA ASN A 114 12.94 5.13 -10.49
C ASN A 114 12.69 5.67 -9.07
N ILE A 115 12.64 4.80 -8.05
CA ILE A 115 12.59 5.20 -6.64
C ILE A 115 13.82 6.06 -6.29
N LYS A 116 15.03 5.59 -6.61
CA LYS A 116 16.29 6.31 -6.30
C LYS A 116 16.36 7.67 -6.99
N LYS A 117 15.75 7.80 -8.18
CA LYS A 117 15.64 9.06 -8.93
C LYS A 117 14.49 9.96 -8.46
N LYS A 118 13.71 9.54 -7.46
CA LYS A 118 12.54 10.27 -6.95
C LYS A 118 11.47 10.53 -8.01
N PHE A 119 11.26 9.57 -8.92
CA PHE A 119 10.27 9.70 -10.00
C PHE A 119 8.82 9.50 -9.55
N TYR A 120 8.60 8.95 -8.36
CA TYR A 120 7.27 8.72 -7.82
C TYR A 120 6.86 9.86 -6.88
N GLY A 121 5.91 10.68 -7.31
CA GLY A 121 5.26 11.69 -6.46
C GLY A 121 4.16 11.11 -5.57
N SER A 122 3.68 9.91 -5.90
CA SER A 122 2.60 9.20 -5.21
C SER A 122 2.80 7.68 -5.24
N PRO A 123 2.25 6.93 -4.27
CA PRO A 123 2.17 5.46 -4.35
C PRO A 123 1.39 4.96 -5.57
N GLU A 124 0.42 5.73 -6.06
CA GLU A 124 -0.37 5.44 -7.25
C GLU A 124 0.51 5.38 -8.51
N ALA A 125 1.45 6.32 -8.66
CA ALA A 125 2.43 6.30 -9.75
C ALA A 125 3.32 5.05 -9.69
N PHE A 126 3.72 4.65 -8.50
CA PHE A 126 4.48 3.42 -8.27
C PHE A 126 3.69 2.16 -8.66
N VAL A 127 2.42 2.04 -8.23
CA VAL A 127 1.53 0.93 -8.63
C VAL A 127 1.33 0.90 -10.15
N ALA A 128 1.25 2.06 -10.80
CA ALA A 128 1.07 2.15 -12.24
C ALA A 128 2.24 1.54 -13.05
N ASP A 129 3.47 1.59 -12.53
CA ASP A 129 4.63 0.90 -13.09
C ASP A 129 4.58 -0.62 -12.87
N PHE A 130 4.10 -1.08 -11.72
CA PHE A 130 3.86 -2.52 -11.52
C PHE A 130 2.82 -3.09 -12.48
N LYS A 131 1.82 -2.29 -12.86
CA LYS A 131 0.84 -2.71 -13.87
C LYS A 131 1.47 -2.87 -15.26
N TRP A 132 2.55 -2.16 -15.59
CA TRP A 132 3.29 -2.40 -16.83
C TRP A 132 3.91 -3.80 -16.86
N ILE A 133 4.45 -4.27 -15.73
CA ILE A 133 4.97 -5.65 -15.62
C ILE A 133 3.89 -6.67 -16.01
N LEU A 134 2.68 -6.51 -15.45
CA LEU A 134 1.56 -7.39 -15.77
C LEU A 134 1.12 -7.23 -17.23
N HIS A 135 0.94 -5.99 -17.70
CA HIS A 135 0.52 -5.71 -19.07
C HIS A 135 1.47 -6.36 -20.09
N ASN A 136 2.77 -6.10 -19.96
CA ASN A 136 3.82 -6.64 -20.83
C ASN A 136 3.85 -8.16 -20.76
N CYS A 137 3.67 -8.74 -19.57
CA CYS A 137 3.66 -10.19 -19.40
C CYS A 137 2.46 -10.83 -20.13
N VAL A 138 1.27 -10.22 -20.05
CA VAL A 138 0.08 -10.70 -20.77
C VAL A 138 0.26 -10.58 -22.28
N VAL A 139 0.75 -9.44 -22.76
CA VAL A 139 0.96 -9.18 -24.20
C VAL A 139 1.96 -10.18 -24.77
N PHE A 140 3.10 -10.38 -24.11
CA PHE A 140 4.16 -11.22 -24.66
C PHE A 140 3.93 -12.73 -24.44
N ASN A 141 3.45 -13.13 -23.26
CA ASN A 141 3.35 -14.55 -22.90
C ASN A 141 1.92 -15.11 -23.04
N GLY A 142 0.91 -14.25 -23.11
CA GLY A 142 -0.50 -14.63 -23.14
C GLY A 142 -1.15 -14.75 -21.75
N LYS A 143 -2.44 -14.45 -21.67
CA LYS A 143 -3.22 -14.31 -20.42
C LYS A 143 -3.19 -15.52 -19.48
N ASN A 144 -3.02 -16.72 -20.04
CA ASN A 144 -3.07 -18.01 -19.33
C ASN A 144 -1.68 -18.56 -18.99
N HIS A 145 -0.61 -17.83 -19.31
CA HIS A 145 0.75 -18.28 -19.03
C HIS A 145 1.06 -18.26 -17.53
N SER A 146 1.92 -19.17 -17.07
CA SER A 146 2.32 -19.27 -15.65
C SER A 146 2.95 -17.97 -15.13
N LEU A 147 3.83 -17.35 -15.92
CA LEU A 147 4.42 -16.04 -15.61
C LEU A 147 3.36 -14.96 -15.43
N THR A 148 2.28 -14.99 -16.22
CA THR A 148 1.18 -14.02 -16.07
C THR A 148 0.46 -14.20 -14.74
N THR A 149 0.31 -15.42 -14.25
CA THR A 149 -0.22 -15.68 -12.90
C THR A 149 0.67 -15.06 -11.82
N VAL A 150 2.00 -15.20 -11.94
CA VAL A 150 2.95 -14.55 -11.03
C VAL A 150 2.85 -13.03 -11.13
N ALA A 151 2.80 -12.45 -12.33
CA ALA A 151 2.67 -11.01 -12.52
C ALA A 151 1.36 -10.45 -11.92
N LYS A 152 0.25 -11.19 -12.00
CA LYS A 152 -1.00 -10.83 -11.31
C LYS A 152 -0.82 -10.80 -9.80
N THR A 153 -0.12 -11.79 -9.23
CA THR A 153 0.21 -11.83 -7.80
C THR A 153 1.08 -10.64 -7.40
N ILE A 154 2.08 -10.28 -8.21
CA ILE A 154 2.93 -9.10 -7.98
C ILE A 154 2.09 -7.82 -7.88
N VAL A 155 1.16 -7.57 -8.81
CA VAL A 155 0.30 -6.38 -8.75
C VAL A 155 -0.59 -6.41 -7.51
N LYS A 156 -1.14 -7.57 -7.13
CA LYS A 156 -1.94 -7.70 -5.91
C LYS A 156 -1.12 -7.40 -4.64
N MET A 157 0.09 -7.92 -4.55
CA MET A 157 1.02 -7.64 -3.44
C MET A 157 1.36 -6.15 -3.36
N CYS A 158 1.67 -5.53 -4.51
CA CYS A 158 1.97 -4.11 -4.60
C CYS A 158 0.79 -3.26 -4.09
N CYS A 159 -0.43 -3.52 -4.57
CA CYS A 159 -1.62 -2.83 -4.09
C CYS A 159 -1.86 -3.04 -2.59
N HIS A 160 -1.59 -4.24 -2.06
CA HIS A 160 -1.73 -4.52 -0.64
C HIS A 160 -0.75 -3.71 0.22
N GLU A 161 0.55 -3.77 -0.08
CA GLU A 161 1.58 -3.02 0.66
C GLU A 161 1.35 -1.50 0.55
N VAL A 162 0.97 -1.00 -0.63
CA VAL A 162 0.63 0.42 -0.81
C VAL A 162 -0.59 0.82 -0.02
N ASN A 163 -1.63 -0.02 0.08
CA ASN A 163 -2.77 0.26 0.95
C ASN A 163 -2.35 0.33 2.43
N GLU A 164 -1.49 -0.58 2.89
CA GLU A 164 -0.98 -0.55 4.27
C GLU A 164 -0.16 0.71 4.55
N LEU A 165 0.69 1.13 3.60
CA LEU A 165 1.42 2.39 3.65
C LEU A 165 0.47 3.59 3.73
N LEU A 166 -0.57 3.62 2.90
CA LEU A 166 -1.54 4.73 2.85
C LEU A 166 -2.44 4.81 4.09
N ILE A 167 -2.65 3.72 4.82
CA ILE A 167 -3.37 3.75 6.10
C ILE A 167 -2.56 4.54 7.14
N CYS A 168 -1.28 4.22 7.30
CA CYS A 168 -0.38 4.97 8.18
C CYS A 168 1.08 4.74 7.78
N PRO A 169 1.77 5.75 7.21
CA PRO A 169 3.16 5.63 6.79
C PRO A 169 4.11 5.29 7.93
N ASP A 170 3.83 5.80 9.15
CA ASP A 170 4.66 5.54 10.34
C ASP A 170 4.52 4.10 10.81
N CYS A 171 3.29 3.61 10.96
CA CYS A 171 3.04 2.21 11.31
C CYS A 171 3.62 1.25 10.25
N TYR A 172 3.50 1.60 8.97
CA TYR A 172 4.10 0.82 7.89
C TYR A 172 5.62 0.77 8.04
N LEU A 173 6.28 1.92 8.18
CA LEU A 173 7.73 2.02 8.36
C LEU A 173 8.21 1.20 9.56
N ASN A 174 7.59 1.40 10.72
CA ASN A 174 7.96 0.68 11.95
C ASN A 174 7.81 -0.84 11.77
N SER A 175 6.78 -1.28 11.03
CA SER A 175 6.59 -2.71 10.71
C SER A 175 7.60 -3.28 9.72
N CYS A 176 8.22 -2.43 8.89
CA CYS A 176 9.25 -2.83 7.92
C CYS A 176 10.61 -2.94 8.58
N ILE A 177 10.90 -1.99 9.46
CA ILE A 177 12.17 -1.83 10.16
C ILE A 177 12.34 -2.94 11.20
N LYS A 178 11.38 -3.07 12.14
CA LYS A 178 11.44 -4.04 13.26
C LYS A 178 12.80 -4.08 13.98
N ASP A 179 13.45 -2.93 14.11
CA ASP A 179 14.78 -2.80 14.72
C ASP A 179 14.79 -3.15 16.22
N SER A 180 13.60 -3.19 16.83
CA SER A 180 13.38 -3.61 18.21
C SER A 180 12.12 -4.48 18.31
N ASP A 181 12.06 -5.28 19.38
CA ASP A 181 10.85 -6.00 19.78
C ASP A 181 9.68 -5.04 20.08
N ASP A 182 9.96 -3.75 20.20
CA ASP A 182 9.02 -2.69 20.57
C ASP A 182 8.57 -1.84 19.37
N TRP A 183 8.80 -2.28 18.13
CA TRP A 183 8.44 -1.53 16.93
C TRP A 183 6.97 -1.07 16.92
N PHE A 184 6.07 -1.84 17.54
CA PHE A 184 4.66 -1.49 17.64
C PHE A 184 4.36 -0.53 18.81
N CYS A 185 5.28 -0.37 19.77
CA CYS A 185 5.21 0.67 20.80
C CYS A 185 5.58 2.06 20.25
N GLU A 186 6.27 2.14 19.13
CA GLU A 186 6.69 3.43 18.58
C GLU A 186 5.49 4.33 18.23
N PRO A 187 5.47 5.57 18.73
CA PRO A 187 4.38 6.50 18.45
C PRO A 187 4.46 7.02 17.01
N CYS A 188 3.30 7.14 16.37
CA CYS A 188 3.19 7.81 15.08
C CYS A 188 3.15 9.33 15.28
N ARG A 189 3.51 10.10 14.24
CA ARG A 189 3.50 11.57 14.27
C ARG A 189 2.11 12.12 14.58
N ILE A 190 1.08 11.45 14.06
CA ILE A 190 -0.31 11.62 14.49
C ILE A 190 -0.66 10.37 15.30
N PRO A 191 -0.78 10.47 16.64
CA PRO A 191 -1.10 9.33 17.49
C PRO A 191 -2.42 8.68 17.12
N HIS A 192 -2.42 7.35 17.00
CA HIS A 192 -3.64 6.58 16.86
C HIS A 192 -4.45 6.62 18.15
N THR A 193 -5.77 6.72 18.02
CA THR A 193 -6.67 6.59 19.17
C THR A 193 -6.56 5.18 19.75
N LEU A 194 -6.31 5.08 21.05
CA LEU A 194 -6.22 3.81 21.74
C LEU A 194 -7.60 3.37 22.23
N VAL A 195 -7.92 2.09 22.02
CA VAL A 195 -9.23 1.52 22.31
C VAL A 195 -9.14 0.13 22.93
N TRP A 196 -10.20 -0.25 23.64
CA TRP A 196 -10.58 -1.62 23.88
C TRP A 196 -11.51 -2.07 22.75
N ALA A 197 -11.07 -3.02 21.93
CA ALA A 197 -11.86 -3.55 20.82
C ALA A 197 -12.16 -5.04 21.04
N LYS A 198 -13.35 -5.49 20.64
CA LYS A 198 -13.79 -6.88 20.84
C LYS A 198 -14.22 -7.56 19.55
N MET A 199 -13.54 -8.67 19.25
CA MET A 199 -13.95 -9.60 18.20
C MET A 199 -14.89 -10.69 18.77
N LYS A 200 -15.73 -11.25 17.91
CA LYS A 200 -16.62 -12.36 18.30
C LYS A 200 -15.80 -13.55 18.80
N GLY A 201 -16.08 -14.01 20.01
CA GLY A 201 -15.37 -15.15 20.63
C GLY A 201 -14.14 -14.77 21.45
N TYR A 202 -13.75 -13.50 21.47
CA TYR A 202 -12.58 -13.00 22.21
C TYR A 202 -13.00 -11.97 23.28
N PRO A 203 -12.20 -11.79 24.35
CA PRO A 203 -12.40 -10.69 25.29
C PRO A 203 -12.06 -9.34 24.62
N TYR A 204 -12.37 -8.23 25.30
CA TYR A 204 -11.86 -6.93 24.89
C TYR A 204 -10.34 -6.92 24.94
N TRP A 205 -9.73 -6.49 23.84
CA TRP A 205 -8.29 -6.46 23.63
C TRP A 205 -7.84 -5.02 23.34
N PRO A 206 -6.66 -4.60 23.83
CA PRO A 206 -6.19 -3.25 23.55
C PRO A 206 -5.74 -3.15 22.09
N ALA A 207 -6.05 -2.03 21.44
CA ALA A 207 -5.73 -1.80 20.04
C ALA A 207 -5.50 -0.32 19.70
N LYS A 208 -4.84 -0.09 18.56
CA LYS A 208 -4.76 1.21 17.88
C LYS A 208 -5.84 1.30 16.82
N VAL A 209 -6.61 2.38 16.80
CA VAL A 209 -7.54 2.70 15.70
C VAL A 209 -6.76 3.25 14.52
N LEU A 210 -6.88 2.61 13.37
CA LEU A 210 -6.22 3.04 12.14
C LEU A 210 -7.14 3.90 11.27
N ARG A 211 -8.39 3.47 11.08
CA ARG A 211 -9.42 4.20 10.32
C ARG A 211 -10.82 3.70 10.67
N GLU A 212 -11.82 4.51 10.36
CA GLU A 212 -13.24 4.11 10.33
C GLU A 212 -13.73 4.03 8.89
N ASP A 213 -14.69 3.15 8.64
CA ASP A 213 -15.45 3.14 7.39
C ASP A 213 -16.81 3.83 7.57
N ASN A 214 -17.51 4.04 6.45
CA ASN A 214 -18.83 4.69 6.44
C ASN A 214 -19.96 3.78 6.98
N ASN A 215 -19.66 2.52 7.32
CA ASN A 215 -20.64 1.53 7.80
C ASN A 215 -20.57 1.32 9.31
N GLY A 216 -19.81 2.15 10.03
CA GLY A 216 -19.62 2.01 11.48
C GLY A 216 -18.75 0.80 11.84
N GLN A 217 -17.78 0.44 11.00
CA GLN A 217 -16.69 -0.47 11.32
C GLN A 217 -15.41 0.32 11.56
N VAL A 218 -14.61 -0.15 12.50
CA VAL A 218 -13.31 0.43 12.87
C VAL A 218 -12.21 -0.56 12.52
N ASP A 219 -11.26 -0.15 11.69
CA ASP A 219 -10.04 -0.90 11.40
C ASP A 219 -9.08 -0.71 12.57
N VAL A 220 -8.84 -1.77 13.33
CA VAL A 220 -7.97 -1.74 14.49
C VAL A 220 -6.78 -2.67 14.31
N ARG A 221 -5.66 -2.31 14.95
CA ARG A 221 -4.48 -3.17 15.09
C ARG A 221 -4.22 -3.46 16.56
N PHE A 222 -4.29 -4.73 16.94
CA PHE A 222 -4.21 -5.16 18.33
C PHE A 222 -2.77 -5.14 18.84
N PHE A 223 -2.57 -4.84 20.13
CA PHE A 223 -1.30 -5.08 20.80
C PHE A 223 -1.09 -6.59 21.03
N GLY A 224 0.15 -7.04 21.15
CA GLY A 224 0.54 -8.45 21.24
C GLY A 224 0.91 -9.01 19.87
N GLU A 225 0.01 -9.79 19.25
CA GLU A 225 0.27 -10.45 17.95
C GLU A 225 0.21 -9.49 16.73
N HIS A 226 -0.18 -8.23 16.95
CA HIS A 226 -0.24 -7.19 15.91
C HIS A 226 -1.21 -7.46 14.75
N ASP A 227 -2.18 -8.35 14.99
CA ASP A 227 -3.27 -8.68 14.07
C ASP A 227 -4.15 -7.47 13.76
N ARG A 228 -4.70 -7.48 12.56
CA ARG A 228 -5.62 -6.47 12.02
C ARG A 228 -7.02 -7.03 11.95
N ALA A 229 -8.02 -6.23 12.33
CA ALA A 229 -9.41 -6.58 12.13
C ALA A 229 -10.30 -5.35 11.97
N TRP A 230 -11.37 -5.52 11.18
CA TRP A 230 -12.52 -4.63 11.25
C TRP A 230 -13.42 -5.06 12.41
N VAL A 231 -13.71 -4.12 13.30
CA VAL A 231 -14.53 -4.33 14.50
C VAL A 231 -15.72 -3.37 14.45
N PRO A 232 -16.97 -3.83 14.71
CA PRO A 232 -18.12 -2.95 14.78
C PRO A 232 -17.94 -1.86 15.83
N LEU A 233 -18.30 -0.62 15.53
CA LEU A 233 -18.10 0.55 16.41
C LEU A 233 -18.71 0.34 17.81
N ASN A 234 -19.84 -0.35 17.92
CA ASN A 234 -20.46 -0.67 19.21
C ASN A 234 -19.69 -1.71 20.07
N GLN A 235 -18.63 -2.32 19.52
CA GLN A 235 -17.68 -3.19 20.21
C GLN A 235 -16.33 -2.50 20.44
N VAL A 236 -16.24 -1.19 20.22
CA VAL A 236 -15.02 -0.38 20.40
C VAL A 236 -15.28 0.67 21.48
N PHE A 237 -14.41 0.71 22.48
CA PHE A 237 -14.48 1.65 23.59
C PHE A 237 -13.16 2.39 23.71
N LEU A 238 -13.19 3.70 23.99
CA LEU A 238 -11.96 4.44 24.28
C LEU A 238 -11.19 3.79 25.42
N LEU A 239 -9.86 3.83 25.34
CA LEU A 239 -9.01 3.19 26.33
C LEU A 239 -9.22 3.81 27.72
N SER A 240 -9.76 3.00 28.63
CA SER A 240 -9.83 3.23 30.07
C SER A 240 -8.84 2.34 30.83
N ILE A 241 -8.60 2.65 32.11
CA ILE A 241 -7.72 1.86 32.99
C ILE A 241 -8.10 0.36 32.98
N ASN A 242 -9.41 0.09 33.03
CA ASN A 242 -9.95 -1.27 32.99
C ASN A 242 -10.73 -1.50 31.69
N PRO A 243 -10.69 -2.72 31.12
CA PRO A 243 -11.53 -3.07 29.98
C PRO A 243 -13.03 -3.08 30.35
N PRO A 244 -13.94 -2.94 29.37
CA PRO A 244 -15.38 -2.89 29.61
C PRO A 244 -15.99 -4.15 30.25
N SER A 245 -15.33 -5.30 30.11
CA SER A 245 -15.75 -6.55 30.73
C SER A 245 -14.58 -7.33 31.30
N LEU A 246 -14.86 -8.22 32.25
CA LEU A 246 -13.86 -9.11 32.83
C LEU A 246 -13.19 -9.95 31.74
N VAL A 247 -11.86 -10.06 31.85
CA VAL A 247 -11.04 -10.89 30.96
C VAL A 247 -10.69 -12.19 31.69
N PRO A 248 -10.85 -13.37 31.04
CA PRO A 248 -10.48 -14.63 31.66
C PRO A 248 -9.01 -14.66 32.10
N LYS A 249 -8.73 -15.13 33.33
CA LYS A 249 -7.40 -15.13 33.98
C LYS A 249 -6.30 -15.92 33.25
N LYS A 250 -6.63 -16.66 32.19
CA LYS A 250 -5.68 -17.48 31.39
C LYS A 250 -5.77 -17.18 29.89
N THR A 251 -6.10 -15.94 29.53
CA THR A 251 -6.15 -15.54 28.13
C THR A 251 -4.72 -15.41 27.60
N LYS A 252 -4.30 -16.38 26.76
CA LYS A 252 -2.94 -16.43 26.19
C LYS A 252 -2.60 -15.13 25.45
N GLY A 253 -1.42 -14.56 25.68
CA GLY A 253 -0.93 -13.33 25.03
C GLY A 253 -1.52 -12.02 25.59
N TYR A 254 -2.50 -12.09 26.50
CA TYR A 254 -3.18 -10.89 26.97
C TYR A 254 -2.31 -10.00 27.88
N ASP A 255 -1.51 -10.61 28.74
CA ASP A 255 -0.61 -9.86 29.63
C ASP A 255 0.53 -9.21 28.84
N GLU A 256 1.04 -9.90 27.81
CA GLU A 256 2.04 -9.36 26.88
C GLU A 256 1.49 -8.14 26.12
N ALA A 257 0.28 -8.24 25.56
CA ALA A 257 -0.40 -7.13 24.91
C ALA A 257 -0.61 -5.92 25.85
N LYS A 258 -0.87 -6.16 27.13
CA LYS A 258 -0.99 -5.09 28.15
C LYS A 258 0.35 -4.43 28.45
N VAL A 259 1.41 -5.20 28.62
CA VAL A 259 2.76 -4.68 28.84
C VAL A 259 3.18 -3.80 27.67
N GLU A 260 2.94 -4.27 26.44
CA GLU A 260 3.22 -3.52 25.22
C GLU A 260 2.40 -2.21 25.14
N LEU A 261 1.10 -2.26 25.43
CA LEU A 261 0.26 -1.07 25.52
C LEU A 261 0.81 -0.04 26.53
N ILE A 262 1.18 -0.50 27.73
CA ILE A 262 1.69 0.39 28.79
C ILE A 262 2.96 1.10 28.30
N ARG A 263 3.86 0.36 27.65
CA ARG A 263 5.08 0.91 27.07
C ARG A 263 4.77 1.95 25.99
N HIS A 264 3.85 1.64 25.08
CA HIS A 264 3.39 2.61 24.07
C HIS A 264 2.85 3.90 24.70
N VAL A 265 2.04 3.80 25.76
CA VAL A 265 1.50 4.96 26.48
C VAL A 265 2.63 5.78 27.13
N GLN A 266 3.66 5.13 27.69
CA GLN A 266 4.83 5.83 28.24
C GLN A 266 5.58 6.61 27.16
N LEU A 267 5.81 6.01 25.99
CA LEU A 267 6.45 6.67 24.85
C LEU A 267 5.60 7.84 24.33
N LEU A 268 4.29 7.68 24.21
CA LEU A 268 3.38 8.77 23.83
C LEU A 268 3.48 9.96 24.80
N ARG A 269 3.52 9.71 26.12
CA ARG A 269 3.67 10.78 27.12
C ARG A 269 5.02 11.47 27.00
N PHE A 270 6.09 10.71 26.77
CA PHE A 270 7.42 11.26 26.59
C PHE A 270 7.48 12.19 25.37
N VAL A 271 6.97 11.75 24.22
CA VAL A 271 7.01 12.50 22.96
C VAL A 271 6.06 13.70 22.97
N PHE A 272 4.81 13.54 23.42
CA PHE A 272 3.77 14.56 23.24
C PHE A 272 3.44 15.38 24.49
N LEU A 273 3.72 14.90 25.71
CA LEU A 273 3.36 15.63 26.94
C LEU A 273 4.57 16.27 27.63
N PHE A 274 5.77 15.69 27.50
CA PHE A 274 6.97 16.25 28.13
C PHE A 274 7.69 17.28 27.24
N ILE A 275 7.77 17.07 25.92
CA ILE A 275 8.49 17.99 25.03
C ILE A 275 7.81 19.37 24.92
N HIS A 276 6.48 19.43 25.01
CA HIS A 276 5.73 20.70 24.98
C HIS A 276 5.89 21.57 26.24
N HIS A 277 6.47 21.05 27.32
CA HIS A 277 6.73 21.84 28.54
C HIS A 277 8.13 22.50 28.57
N TYR A 278 9.00 22.20 27.59
CA TYR A 278 10.37 22.71 27.52
C TYR A 278 10.69 23.50 26.24
N CYS A 279 9.68 23.89 25.46
CA CYS A 279 9.79 24.83 24.34
C CYS A 279 8.94 26.07 24.57
#